data_AF-A0A9D8N3M1-F1
#
_entry.id   AF-A0A9D8N3M1-F1
#
_cell.length_a   1.000
_cell.length_b   1.000
_cell.length_c   1.000
_cell.angle_alpha   90.00
_cell.angle_beta   90.00
_cell.angle_gamma   90.00
#
_symmetry.space_group_name_H-M   'P 1'
#
loop_
_entity.id
_entity.type
_entity.pdbx_description
1 polymer ?
#
loop_
_entity_poly.entity_id
_entity_poly.type
_entity_poly.pdbx_seq_one_letter_code
_entity_poly.pdbx_strand_id
1 'polypeptide(L)'
;MQKKGNKYGTHRVIEPKGVLPQPANKLDNNMDEIYDNEILIDVQTLNIDSASFTDIHNYAKQQAGEGASEEKIMEEVKKEMLLNVELQGKHRNRRTGSGGMLLGKVEKIGDALKGKIDLKEGDRIATLVSLSLTPLRIDEILEIRPDVDQVDIKGKAILFESGIYAKIPTDMPEKLALSALDVAGAPAQTAKLCQYGQTVLILGAGGKSGMLCCYEAKKRVGVTGKVIGIANSPKSTQRIKDLGFCDVVESAAGMTPVQVYELVEKLTDGKMADVTINCVNVPDQEMTAVLCTKDDGIVYFFSMATSFTKASLGAEGIGSD
;
A
#
# COMPACT_ATOMS: atom_id res chain seq x y z
N MET A 1 23.60 0.50 -28.09
CA MET A 1 22.48 1.43 -27.78
C MET A 1 21.42 0.62 -27.05
N GLN A 2 20.96 1.06 -25.88
CA GLN A 2 19.92 0.31 -25.14
C GLN A 2 18.61 0.26 -25.94
N LYS A 3 17.84 -0.81 -25.77
CA LYS A 3 16.52 -0.94 -26.39
C LYS A 3 15.58 0.09 -25.74
N LYS A 4 14.70 0.69 -26.56
CA LYS A 4 13.69 1.63 -26.07
C LYS A 4 12.58 0.89 -25.36
N GLY A 5 12.29 1.24 -24.12
CA GLY A 5 11.17 0.66 -23.37
C GLY A 5 9.88 1.47 -23.45
N ASN A 6 8.84 0.92 -22.81
CA ASN A 6 7.56 1.58 -22.60
C ASN A 6 7.50 2.13 -21.16
N LYS A 7 6.98 3.35 -20.98
CA LYS A 7 6.86 4.01 -19.68
C LYS A 7 6.18 3.15 -18.60
N TYR A 8 5.20 2.35 -19.00
CA TYR A 8 4.39 1.50 -18.12
C TYR A 8 4.87 0.05 -18.06
N GLY A 9 6.04 -0.27 -18.65
CA GLY A 9 6.64 -1.60 -18.55
C GLY A 9 6.04 -2.68 -19.47
N THR A 10 5.15 -2.32 -20.40
CA THR A 10 4.50 -3.30 -21.29
C THR A 10 5.46 -4.06 -22.19
N HIS A 11 6.67 -3.53 -22.43
CA HIS A 11 7.72 -4.21 -23.19
C HIS A 11 8.28 -5.46 -22.48
N ARG A 12 8.07 -5.61 -21.16
CA ARG A 12 8.39 -6.82 -20.40
C ARG A 12 7.24 -7.82 -20.34
N VAL A 13 6.07 -7.52 -20.91
CA VAL A 13 4.91 -8.42 -20.84
C VAL A 13 5.06 -9.54 -21.88
N ILE A 14 5.10 -10.79 -21.40
CA ILE A 14 5.16 -11.98 -22.26
C ILE A 14 3.74 -12.43 -22.61
N GLU A 15 2.88 -12.60 -21.61
CA GLU A 15 1.53 -13.13 -21.81
C GLU A 15 0.52 -12.62 -20.76
N PRO A 16 -0.71 -12.23 -21.17
CA PRO A 16 -1.11 -11.93 -22.55
C PRO A 16 -0.46 -10.63 -23.05
N LYS A 17 -0.12 -10.52 -24.34
CA LYS A 17 0.44 -9.27 -24.89
C LYS A 17 -0.61 -8.15 -24.88
N GLY A 18 -0.14 -6.91 -24.69
CA GLY A 18 -0.98 -5.71 -24.74
C GLY A 18 -1.64 -5.32 -23.41
N VAL A 19 -1.46 -6.11 -22.34
CA VAL A 19 -1.91 -5.74 -20.99
C VAL A 19 -0.79 -5.05 -20.20
N LEU A 20 -1.16 -4.42 -19.08
CA LEU A 20 -0.19 -3.86 -18.14
C LEU A 20 0.57 -4.97 -17.37
N PRO A 21 1.74 -4.67 -16.78
CA PRO A 21 2.51 -5.70 -16.10
C PRO A 21 1.80 -6.37 -14.93
N GLN A 22 0.88 -5.68 -14.23
CA GLN A 22 0.14 -6.26 -13.10
C GLN A 22 -0.83 -7.39 -13.50
N PRO A 23 -1.75 -7.22 -14.48
CA PRO A 23 -2.63 -8.29 -14.92
C PRO A 23 -1.90 -9.40 -15.69
N ALA A 24 -0.73 -9.12 -16.29
CA ALA A 24 0.04 -10.12 -17.04
C ALA A 24 0.26 -11.41 -16.23
N ASN A 25 0.13 -12.55 -16.90
CA ASN A 25 0.43 -13.87 -16.35
C ASN A 25 1.93 -14.08 -16.22
N LYS A 26 2.70 -13.63 -17.21
CA LYS A 26 4.16 -13.75 -17.25
C LYS A 26 4.81 -12.44 -17.68
N LEU A 27 5.82 -12.03 -16.92
CA LEU A 27 6.78 -10.99 -17.30
C LEU A 27 8.12 -11.60 -17.66
N ASP A 28 8.82 -10.93 -18.56
CA ASP A 28 10.25 -11.07 -18.77
C ASP A 28 10.98 -10.49 -17.56
N ASN A 29 11.64 -11.36 -16.80
CA ASN A 29 12.49 -11.02 -15.66
C ASN A 29 13.97 -11.30 -15.95
N ASN A 30 14.38 -11.28 -17.23
CA ASN A 30 15.78 -11.27 -17.60
C ASN A 30 16.43 -9.95 -17.18
N MET A 31 17.45 -10.04 -16.32
CA MET A 31 18.17 -8.90 -15.76
C MET A 31 19.46 -8.58 -16.51
N ASP A 32 19.82 -9.37 -17.53
CA ASP A 32 21.04 -9.18 -18.32
C ASP A 32 20.82 -8.09 -19.40
N GLU A 33 19.59 -7.96 -19.90
CA GLU A 33 19.19 -6.89 -20.80
C GLU A 33 18.40 -5.82 -20.04
N ILE A 34 18.93 -4.59 -19.99
CA ILE A 34 18.27 -3.43 -19.38
C ILE A 34 17.90 -2.40 -20.45
N TYR A 35 16.63 -2.02 -20.50
CA TYR A 35 16.11 -1.02 -21.42
C TYR A 35 16.53 0.40 -21.00
N ASP A 36 16.45 1.34 -21.93
CA ASP A 36 16.85 2.74 -21.72
C ASP A 36 16.04 3.47 -20.65
N ASN A 37 14.83 3.00 -20.33
CA ASN A 37 13.91 3.61 -19.38
C ASN A 37 13.67 2.76 -18.12
N GLU A 38 14.61 1.87 -17.80
CA GLU A 38 14.54 0.98 -16.64
C GLU A 38 15.57 1.32 -15.58
N ILE A 39 15.22 1.01 -14.33
CA ILE A 39 16.11 1.10 -13.17
C ILE A 39 16.30 -0.32 -12.63
N LEU A 40 17.52 -0.84 -12.72
CA LEU A 40 17.90 -2.12 -12.14
C LEU A 40 18.22 -1.94 -10.67
N ILE A 41 17.61 -2.77 -9.84
CA ILE A 41 17.75 -2.76 -8.38
C ILE A 41 18.38 -4.07 -7.94
N ASP A 42 19.46 -3.97 -7.17
CA ASP A 42 19.99 -5.06 -6.34
C ASP A 42 19.13 -5.18 -5.08
N VAL A 43 18.33 -6.24 -5.01
CA VAL A 43 17.25 -6.37 -4.02
C VAL A 43 17.81 -6.99 -2.75
N GLN A 44 17.53 -6.33 -1.62
CA GLN A 44 17.95 -6.76 -0.29
C GLN A 44 16.82 -7.47 0.44
N THR A 45 15.63 -6.86 0.42
CA THR A 45 14.48 -7.33 1.20
C THR A 45 13.20 -7.15 0.40
N LEU A 46 12.37 -8.18 0.38
CA LEU A 46 10.97 -8.12 -0.03
C LEU A 46 10.12 -7.87 1.22
N ASN A 47 9.29 -6.83 1.19
CA ASN A 47 8.28 -6.56 2.21
C ASN A 47 6.93 -7.00 1.64
N ILE A 48 6.55 -8.24 1.92
CA ILE A 48 5.34 -8.87 1.39
C ILE A 48 4.13 -8.25 2.10
N ASP A 49 3.05 -7.99 1.36
CA ASP A 49 1.84 -7.50 2.02
C ASP A 49 1.29 -8.56 2.98
N SER A 50 0.80 -8.12 4.15
CA SER A 50 0.41 -9.03 5.24
C SER A 50 -0.67 -10.03 4.83
N ALA A 51 -1.59 -9.64 3.93
CA ALA A 51 -2.61 -10.54 3.41
C ALA A 51 -1.99 -11.66 2.56
N SER A 52 -1.07 -11.32 1.65
CA SER A 52 -0.31 -12.29 0.87
C SER A 52 0.55 -13.19 1.74
N PHE A 53 1.27 -12.63 2.72
CA PHE A 53 2.15 -13.42 3.58
C PHE A 53 1.35 -14.41 4.43
N THR A 54 0.25 -13.95 5.04
CA THR A 54 -0.67 -14.81 5.80
C THR A 54 -1.23 -15.95 4.94
N ASP A 55 -1.66 -15.65 3.72
CA ASP A 55 -2.15 -16.65 2.77
C ASP A 55 -1.07 -17.68 2.41
N ILE A 56 0.13 -17.22 2.00
CA ILE A 56 1.26 -18.10 1.65
C ILE A 56 1.61 -18.99 2.84
N HIS A 57 1.67 -18.41 4.04
CA HIS A 57 2.00 -19.14 5.27
C HIS A 57 0.95 -20.20 5.63
N ASN A 58 -0.34 -19.87 5.51
CA ASN A 58 -1.42 -20.83 5.77
C ASN A 58 -1.44 -21.95 4.73
N TYR A 59 -1.20 -21.63 3.45
CA TYR A 59 -1.05 -22.62 2.40
C TYR A 59 0.17 -23.53 2.66
N ALA A 60 1.31 -22.95 3.02
CA ALA A 60 2.52 -23.68 3.38
C ALA A 60 2.31 -24.62 4.57
N LYS A 61 1.56 -24.20 5.60
CA LYS A 61 1.15 -25.08 6.70
C LYS A 61 0.35 -26.29 6.24
N GLN A 62 -0.59 -26.09 5.31
CA GLN A 62 -1.37 -27.19 4.74
C GLN A 62 -0.49 -28.16 3.94
N GLN A 63 0.45 -27.65 3.14
CA GLN A 63 1.40 -28.48 2.38
C GLN A 63 2.39 -29.22 3.28
N ALA A 64 2.84 -28.59 4.37
CA ALA A 64 3.77 -29.21 5.32
C ALA A 64 3.13 -30.35 6.13
N GLY A 65 1.80 -30.33 6.30
CA GLY A 65 1.02 -31.32 7.02
C GLY A 65 0.81 -30.99 8.50
N GLU A 66 -0.16 -31.67 9.11
CA GLU A 66 -0.50 -31.47 10.52
C GLU A 66 0.68 -31.79 11.45
N GLY A 67 0.94 -30.93 12.43
CA GLY A 67 2.06 -31.07 13.37
C GLY A 67 3.45 -30.80 12.79
N ALA A 68 3.55 -30.25 11.58
CA ALA A 68 4.84 -29.86 10.99
C ALA A 68 5.59 -28.83 11.86
N SER A 69 6.93 -28.94 11.88
CA SER A 69 7.79 -27.95 12.51
C SER A 69 7.74 -26.62 11.77
N GLU A 70 8.03 -25.53 12.48
CA GLU A 70 8.14 -24.19 11.90
C GLU A 70 9.15 -24.15 10.75
N GLU A 71 10.26 -24.88 10.88
CA GLU A 71 11.28 -25.00 9.83
C GLU A 71 10.70 -25.58 8.53
N LYS A 72 9.92 -26.67 8.62
CA LYS A 72 9.27 -27.28 7.45
C LYS A 72 8.23 -26.34 6.82
N ILE A 73 7.49 -25.61 7.65
CA ILE A 73 6.53 -24.60 7.16
C ILE A 73 7.28 -23.50 6.40
N MET A 74 8.41 -23.01 6.94
CA MET A 74 9.23 -21.99 6.26
C MET A 74 9.84 -22.50 4.95
N GLU A 75 10.21 -23.78 4.85
CA GLU A 75 10.63 -24.38 3.58
C GLU A 75 9.51 -24.34 2.52
N GLU A 76 8.27 -24.65 2.90
CA GLU A 76 7.12 -24.55 2.00
C GLU A 76 6.79 -23.09 1.63
N VAL A 77 6.96 -22.14 2.54
CA VAL A 77 6.87 -20.70 2.23
C VAL A 77 7.91 -20.31 1.17
N LYS A 78 9.17 -20.74 1.33
CA LYS A 78 10.24 -20.48 0.34
C LYS A 78 9.86 -21.02 -1.03
N LYS A 79 9.38 -22.27 -1.09
CA LYS A 79 8.95 -22.91 -2.35
C LYS A 79 7.83 -22.11 -3.02
N GLU A 80 6.80 -21.72 -2.28
CA GLU A 80 5.67 -20.97 -2.84
C GLU A 80 6.09 -19.60 -3.36
N MET A 81 6.97 -18.87 -2.65
CA MET A 81 7.49 -17.58 -3.10
C MET A 81 8.33 -17.70 -4.37
N LEU A 82 9.24 -18.67 -4.43
CA LEU A 82 10.05 -18.95 -5.62
C LEU A 82 9.16 -19.35 -6.79
N LEU A 83 8.16 -20.21 -6.56
CA LEU A 83 7.23 -20.67 -7.58
C LEU A 83 6.40 -19.51 -8.17
N ASN A 84 5.95 -18.56 -7.35
CA ASN A 84 5.26 -17.36 -7.84
C ASN A 84 6.14 -16.59 -8.83
N VAL A 85 7.43 -16.41 -8.51
CA VAL A 85 8.38 -15.70 -9.38
C VAL A 85 8.73 -16.52 -10.62
N GLU A 86 8.95 -17.82 -10.48
CA GLU A 86 9.25 -18.73 -11.59
C GLU A 86 8.11 -18.74 -12.62
N LEU A 87 6.86 -18.87 -12.16
CA LEU A 87 5.70 -18.91 -13.05
C LEU A 87 5.38 -17.57 -13.68
N GLN A 88 5.65 -16.45 -13.00
CA GLN A 88 5.09 -15.14 -13.39
C GLN A 88 6.11 -14.06 -13.72
N GLY A 89 7.40 -14.30 -13.45
CA GLY A 89 8.48 -13.32 -13.61
C GLY A 89 8.41 -12.15 -12.61
N LYS A 90 7.59 -12.29 -11.56
CA LYS A 90 7.27 -11.26 -10.57
C LYS A 90 6.69 -11.93 -9.33
N HIS A 91 6.72 -11.26 -8.18
CA HIS A 91 6.07 -11.80 -6.99
C HIS A 91 4.62 -11.30 -6.90
N ARG A 92 3.71 -12.05 -7.52
CA ARG A 92 2.25 -11.88 -7.37
C ARG A 92 1.68 -13.15 -6.76
N ASN A 93 1.16 -13.08 -5.55
CA ASN A 93 0.45 -14.19 -4.93
C ASN A 93 -0.74 -14.59 -5.81
N ARG A 94 -0.79 -15.86 -6.20
CA ARG A 94 -1.78 -16.39 -7.15
C ARG A 94 -3.21 -16.45 -6.58
N ARG A 95 -3.36 -16.45 -5.25
CA ARG A 95 -4.65 -16.52 -4.55
C ARG A 95 -5.19 -15.13 -4.22
N THR A 96 -4.34 -14.22 -3.74
CA THR A 96 -4.77 -12.86 -3.33
C THR A 96 -4.61 -11.82 -4.44
N GLY A 97 -3.73 -12.07 -5.43
CA GLY A 97 -3.36 -11.11 -6.47
C GLY A 97 -2.41 -10.00 -6.00
N SER A 98 -2.04 -9.97 -4.72
CA SER A 98 -1.14 -8.99 -4.12
C SER A 98 0.34 -9.42 -4.19
N GLY A 99 1.25 -8.61 -3.64
CA GLY A 99 2.68 -8.88 -3.75
C GLY A 99 3.51 -8.22 -2.65
N GLY A 100 3.29 -6.92 -2.38
CA GLY A 100 4.11 -6.12 -1.46
C GLY A 100 5.05 -5.15 -2.19
N MET A 101 6.12 -4.71 -1.53
CA MET A 101 7.15 -3.81 -2.06
C MET A 101 8.56 -4.37 -1.81
N LEU A 102 9.60 -3.73 -2.34
CA LEU A 102 10.98 -4.13 -2.08
C LEU A 102 11.85 -2.98 -1.59
N LEU A 103 12.94 -3.37 -0.93
CA LEU A 103 14.09 -2.54 -0.64
C LEU A 103 15.28 -3.02 -1.44
N GLY A 104 16.08 -2.07 -1.89
CA GLY A 104 17.32 -2.41 -2.55
C GLY A 104 18.21 -1.21 -2.80
N LYS A 105 19.27 -1.48 -3.54
CA LYS A 105 20.22 -0.47 -4.00
C LYS A 105 20.14 -0.36 -5.50
N VAL A 106 20.13 0.86 -6.03
CA VAL A 106 20.14 1.09 -7.47
C VAL A 106 21.47 0.58 -8.02
N GLU A 107 21.42 -0.41 -8.90
CA GLU A 107 22.60 -0.97 -9.55
C GLU A 107 22.88 -0.25 -10.87
N LYS A 108 21.84 0.00 -11.67
CA LYS A 108 21.97 0.64 -12.98
C LYS A 108 20.73 1.45 -13.33
N ILE A 109 20.92 2.58 -14.00
CA ILE A 109 19.85 3.41 -14.54
C ILE A 109 20.00 3.48 -16.06
N GLY A 110 18.92 3.23 -16.79
CA GLY A 110 18.89 3.34 -18.24
C GLY A 110 19.16 4.77 -18.75
N ASP A 111 19.75 4.87 -19.94
CA ASP A 111 20.26 6.11 -20.53
C ASP A 111 19.17 7.18 -20.73
N ALA A 112 17.91 6.79 -20.91
CA ALA A 112 16.80 7.74 -21.05
C ALA A 112 16.47 8.45 -19.73
N LEU A 113 16.73 7.83 -18.58
CA LEU A 113 16.45 8.36 -17.24
C LEU A 113 17.67 8.96 -16.57
N LYS A 114 18.88 8.49 -16.90
CA LYS A 114 20.13 8.92 -16.27
C LYS A 114 20.29 10.44 -16.33
N GLY A 115 20.46 11.06 -15.17
CA GLY A 115 20.58 12.53 -15.03
C GLY A 115 19.27 13.32 -15.19
N LYS A 116 18.11 12.65 -15.37
CA LYS A 116 16.80 13.30 -15.51
C LYS A 116 15.84 13.01 -14.34
N ILE A 117 16.16 12.02 -13.52
CA ILE A 117 15.40 11.67 -12.31
C ILE A 117 16.25 11.97 -11.07
N ASP A 118 15.60 12.17 -9.92
CA ASP A 118 16.30 12.29 -8.64
C ASP A 118 16.70 10.91 -8.12
N LEU A 119 17.66 10.27 -8.79
CA LEU A 119 18.22 8.97 -8.42
C LEU A 119 19.60 8.78 -9.04
N LYS A 120 20.53 8.17 -8.30
CA LYS A 120 21.83 7.74 -8.81
C LYS A 120 22.11 6.27 -8.50
N GLU A 121 23.00 5.69 -9.29
CA GLU A 121 23.56 4.37 -9.00
C GLU A 121 24.18 4.38 -7.60
N GLY A 122 23.82 3.38 -6.81
CA GLY A 122 24.20 3.23 -5.42
C GLY A 122 23.25 3.81 -4.38
N ASP A 123 22.22 4.57 -4.77
CA ASP A 123 21.20 5.02 -3.83
C ASP A 123 20.42 3.84 -3.25
N ARG A 124 20.14 3.89 -1.95
CA ARG A 124 19.23 2.94 -1.28
C ARG A 124 17.80 3.43 -1.44
N ILE A 125 16.92 2.57 -1.92
CA ILE A 125 15.53 2.91 -2.16
C ILE A 125 14.58 1.86 -1.61
N ALA A 126 13.37 2.31 -1.31
CA ALA A 126 12.20 1.48 -1.18
C ALA A 126 11.26 1.78 -2.36
N THR A 127 10.77 0.76 -3.04
CA THR A 127 9.80 0.93 -4.13
C THR A 127 8.42 1.23 -3.54
N LEU A 128 7.71 2.21 -4.08
CA LEU A 128 6.32 2.49 -3.70
C LEU A 128 5.34 1.93 -4.75
N VAL A 129 5.75 0.82 -5.38
CA VAL A 129 4.97 0.06 -6.36
C VAL A 129 4.94 -1.40 -5.98
N SER A 130 3.90 -2.09 -6.44
CA SER A 130 3.69 -3.48 -6.05
C SER A 130 4.65 -4.44 -6.78
N LEU A 131 5.16 -5.42 -6.04
CA LEU A 131 5.86 -6.60 -6.57
C LEU A 131 5.02 -7.38 -7.59
N SER A 132 3.68 -7.24 -7.55
CA SER A 132 2.76 -7.89 -8.50
C SER A 132 2.85 -7.39 -9.94
N LEU A 133 3.58 -6.30 -10.18
CA LEU A 133 3.87 -5.74 -11.51
C LEU A 133 5.37 -5.53 -11.77
N THR A 134 6.21 -5.84 -10.78
CA THR A 134 7.65 -5.58 -10.81
C THR A 134 8.38 -6.83 -11.30
N PRO A 135 9.07 -6.80 -12.46
CA PRO A 135 9.93 -7.91 -12.87
C PRO A 135 10.94 -8.20 -11.76
N LEU A 136 10.95 -9.45 -11.30
CA LEU A 136 11.76 -9.88 -10.16
C LEU A 136 12.45 -11.20 -10.50
N ARG A 137 13.73 -11.31 -10.14
CA ARG A 137 14.49 -12.55 -10.12
C ARG A 137 15.00 -12.76 -8.70
N ILE A 138 14.70 -13.92 -8.13
CA ILE A 138 15.24 -14.34 -6.82
C ILE A 138 16.30 -15.40 -7.12
N ASP A 139 17.54 -15.11 -6.75
CA ASP A 139 18.67 -16.03 -6.90
C ASP A 139 18.80 -16.91 -5.63
N GLU A 140 18.54 -16.33 -4.44
CA GLU A 140 18.57 -17.03 -3.15
C GLU A 140 17.64 -16.36 -2.14
N ILE A 141 16.94 -17.14 -1.30
CA ILE A 141 16.24 -16.64 -0.10
C ILE A 141 17.15 -16.86 1.12
N LEU A 142 17.53 -15.78 1.79
CA LEU A 142 18.46 -15.78 2.91
C LEU A 142 17.73 -15.99 4.24
N GLU A 143 16.73 -15.16 4.52
CA GLU A 143 15.99 -15.16 5.78
C GLU A 143 14.52 -14.80 5.54
N ILE A 144 13.61 -15.44 6.28
CA ILE A 144 12.20 -15.08 6.34
C ILE A 144 11.90 -14.62 7.76
N ARG A 145 11.27 -13.46 7.90
CA ARG A 145 10.84 -12.85 9.18
C ARG A 145 9.32 -12.70 9.18
N PRO A 146 8.58 -13.73 9.66
CA PRO A 146 7.12 -13.76 9.63
C PRO A 146 6.44 -12.68 10.49
N ASP A 147 7.12 -12.18 11.51
CA ASP A 147 6.59 -11.17 12.43
C ASP A 147 6.43 -9.79 11.80
N VAL A 148 7.15 -9.54 10.70
CA VAL A 148 7.15 -8.28 9.96
C VAL A 148 6.92 -8.46 8.46
N ASP A 149 6.50 -9.66 8.02
CA ASP A 149 6.23 -10.01 6.62
C ASP A 149 7.40 -9.74 5.65
N GLN A 150 8.64 -9.90 6.13
CA GLN A 150 9.85 -9.59 5.34
C GLN A 150 10.65 -10.83 4.95
N VAL A 151 11.25 -10.77 3.76
CA VAL A 151 12.11 -11.83 3.22
C VAL A 151 13.36 -11.23 2.62
N ASP A 152 14.51 -11.55 3.20
CA ASP A 152 15.80 -11.14 2.65
C ASP A 152 16.22 -12.08 1.54
N ILE A 153 16.69 -11.51 0.43
CA ILE A 153 17.04 -12.27 -0.76
C ILE A 153 18.37 -11.79 -1.34
N LYS A 154 18.99 -12.66 -2.14
CA LYS A 154 19.84 -12.21 -3.25
C LYS A 154 18.99 -12.24 -4.49
N GLY A 155 18.89 -11.13 -5.19
CA GLY A 155 18.08 -11.04 -6.37
C GLY A 155 18.09 -9.66 -6.98
N LYS A 156 17.38 -9.53 -8.11
CA LYS A 156 17.33 -8.29 -8.86
C LYS A 156 15.90 -7.99 -9.27
N ALA A 157 15.59 -6.70 -9.41
CA ALA A 157 14.29 -6.24 -9.87
C ALA A 157 14.43 -5.06 -10.83
N ILE A 158 13.39 -4.88 -11.66
CA ILE A 158 13.27 -3.71 -12.55
C ILE A 158 12.18 -2.79 -12.02
N LEU A 159 12.56 -1.55 -11.74
CA LEU A 159 11.61 -0.45 -11.57
C LEU A 159 11.46 0.30 -12.90
N PHE A 160 10.22 0.40 -13.38
CA PHE A 160 9.90 1.12 -14.61
C PHE A 160 9.93 2.63 -14.41
N GLU A 161 10.07 3.38 -15.52
CA GLU A 161 10.01 4.85 -15.55
C GLU A 161 8.81 5.45 -14.81
N SER A 162 7.61 4.85 -14.89
CA SER A 162 6.44 5.34 -14.15
C SER A 162 6.42 4.95 -12.67
N GLY A 163 7.36 4.10 -12.25
CA GLY A 163 7.41 3.54 -10.91
C GLY A 163 7.88 4.58 -9.89
N ILE A 164 7.16 4.63 -8.76
CA ILE A 164 7.49 5.55 -7.66
C ILE A 164 8.46 4.85 -6.71
N TYR A 165 9.42 5.59 -6.20
CA TYR A 165 10.38 5.16 -5.21
C TYR A 165 10.58 6.25 -4.16
N ALA A 166 11.11 5.86 -3.01
CA ALA A 166 11.64 6.77 -2.02
C ALA A 166 13.08 6.40 -1.71
N LYS A 167 13.97 7.40 -1.62
CA LYS A 167 15.31 7.19 -1.06
C LYS A 167 15.16 6.93 0.43
N ILE A 168 15.80 5.87 0.91
CA ILE A 168 15.73 5.53 2.34
C ILE A 168 16.46 6.63 3.12
N PRO A 169 15.78 7.32 4.05
CA PRO A 169 16.39 8.38 4.83
C PRO A 169 17.49 7.82 5.74
N THR A 170 18.55 8.60 5.95
CA THR A 170 19.67 8.25 6.83
C THR A 170 19.55 8.86 8.22
N ASP A 171 18.53 9.67 8.46
CA ASP A 171 18.30 10.41 9.71
C ASP A 171 17.25 9.75 10.62
N MET A 172 16.77 8.55 10.29
CA MET A 172 15.83 7.79 11.12
C MET A 172 16.05 6.28 11.02
N PRO A 173 15.56 5.48 11.98
CA PRO A 173 15.64 4.02 11.90
C PRO A 173 14.94 3.49 10.64
N GLU A 174 15.59 2.56 9.94
CA GLU A 174 15.08 1.99 8.69
C GLU A 174 13.69 1.36 8.86
N LYS A 175 13.48 0.62 9.95
CA LYS A 175 12.17 0.03 10.28
C LYS A 175 11.07 1.08 10.39
N LEU A 176 11.39 2.27 10.92
CA LEU A 176 10.44 3.38 11.02
C LEU A 176 10.15 3.98 9.63
N ALA A 177 11.20 4.22 8.84
CA ALA A 177 11.05 4.74 7.49
C ALA A 177 10.17 3.81 6.63
N LEU A 178 10.42 2.50 6.66
CA LEU A 178 9.64 1.52 5.93
C LEU A 178 8.18 1.48 6.39
N SER A 179 7.95 1.51 7.69
CA SER A 179 6.59 1.53 8.21
C SER A 179 5.80 2.77 7.78
N ALA A 180 6.46 3.89 7.48
CA ALA A 180 5.82 5.08 6.94
C ALA A 180 5.64 4.99 5.41
N LEU A 181 6.65 4.46 4.70
CA LEU A 181 6.65 4.31 3.24
C LEU A 181 5.60 3.31 2.74
N ASP A 182 5.35 2.24 3.49
CA ASP A 182 4.31 1.24 3.21
C ASP A 182 2.91 1.85 3.06
N VAL A 183 2.64 2.93 3.81
CA VAL A 183 1.35 3.64 3.78
C VAL A 183 1.43 5.03 3.19
N ALA A 184 2.53 5.39 2.51
CA ALA A 184 2.80 6.76 2.05
C ALA A 184 1.78 7.28 1.03
N GLY A 185 1.08 6.38 0.32
CA GLY A 185 -0.01 6.75 -0.58
C GLY A 185 -1.16 7.47 0.14
N ALA A 186 -1.46 7.10 1.39
CA ALA A 186 -2.57 7.66 2.14
C ALA A 186 -2.41 9.17 2.44
N PRO A 187 -1.32 9.63 3.10
CA PRO A 187 -1.10 11.06 3.30
C PRO A 187 -0.83 11.81 1.98
N ALA A 188 -0.22 11.17 0.98
CA ALA A 188 0.01 11.81 -0.32
C ALA A 188 -1.31 12.14 -1.04
N GLN A 189 -2.32 11.26 -0.96
CA GLN A 189 -3.65 11.55 -1.50
C GLN A 189 -4.41 12.53 -0.62
N THR A 190 -4.28 12.42 0.71
CA THR A 190 -4.83 13.43 1.65
C THR A 190 -4.37 14.84 1.28
N ALA A 191 -3.08 15.01 0.98
CA ALA A 191 -2.49 16.29 0.58
C ALA A 191 -3.10 16.88 -0.71
N LYS A 192 -3.59 16.02 -1.62
CA LYS A 192 -4.22 16.43 -2.88
C LYS A 192 -5.72 16.69 -2.74
N LEU A 193 -6.40 15.89 -1.92
CA LEU A 193 -7.85 15.93 -1.77
C LEU A 193 -8.32 17.03 -0.80
N CYS A 194 -7.60 17.21 0.31
CA CYS A 194 -8.01 18.16 1.34
C CYS A 194 -7.64 19.59 0.95
N GLN A 195 -8.62 20.49 1.11
CA GLN A 195 -8.51 21.92 0.81
C GLN A 195 -8.76 22.77 2.05
N TYR A 196 -8.30 24.02 2.00
CA TYR A 196 -8.46 24.98 3.09
C TYR A 196 -9.92 25.17 3.48
N GLY A 197 -10.23 25.15 4.77
CA GLY A 197 -11.57 25.35 5.33
C GLY A 197 -12.48 24.12 5.31
N GLN A 198 -12.06 23.00 4.72
CA GLN A 198 -12.88 21.78 4.69
C GLN A 198 -12.97 21.08 6.06
N THR A 199 -14.07 20.35 6.25
CA THR A 199 -14.23 19.33 7.28
C THR A 199 -13.80 17.99 6.72
N VAL A 200 -12.79 17.37 7.34
CA VAL A 200 -12.21 16.09 6.92
C VAL A 200 -12.42 15.05 8.00
N LEU A 201 -13.03 13.93 7.63
CA LEU A 201 -13.21 12.76 8.48
C LEU A 201 -12.17 11.69 8.15
N ILE A 202 -11.48 11.16 9.15
CA ILE A 202 -10.55 10.04 8.99
C ILE A 202 -11.05 8.86 9.81
N LEU A 203 -11.53 7.82 9.12
CA LEU A 203 -11.88 6.54 9.73
C LEU A 203 -10.61 5.69 9.89
N GLY A 204 -10.40 5.12 11.08
CA GLY A 204 -9.16 4.40 11.40
C GLY A 204 -8.01 5.33 11.81
N ALA A 205 -8.31 6.51 12.35
CA ALA A 205 -7.35 7.57 12.69
C ALA A 205 -6.19 7.12 13.61
N GLY A 206 -6.42 6.12 14.47
CA GLY A 206 -5.39 5.61 15.37
C GLY A 206 -4.40 4.60 14.75
N GLY A 207 -4.62 4.19 13.49
CA GLY A 207 -3.71 3.34 12.71
C GLY A 207 -2.58 4.12 12.03
N LYS A 208 -1.64 3.42 11.39
CA LYS A 208 -0.45 4.03 10.75
C LYS A 208 -0.82 4.98 9.60
N SER A 209 -1.63 4.53 8.65
CA SER A 209 -2.13 5.38 7.56
C SER A 209 -3.02 6.50 8.10
N GLY A 210 -3.96 6.16 9.00
CA GLY A 210 -4.88 7.11 9.63
C GLY A 210 -4.16 8.28 10.32
N MET A 211 -3.14 8.02 11.14
CA MET A 211 -2.41 9.10 11.84
C MET A 211 -1.66 10.02 10.88
N LEU A 212 -1.08 9.48 9.80
CA LEU A 212 -0.42 10.27 8.77
C LEU A 212 -1.42 11.11 7.98
N CYS A 213 -2.61 10.55 7.68
CA CYS A 213 -3.71 11.31 7.09
C CYS A 213 -4.19 12.43 8.02
N CYS A 214 -4.33 12.18 9.32
CA CYS A 214 -4.73 13.22 10.29
C CYS A 214 -3.71 14.37 10.30
N TYR A 215 -2.43 14.05 10.42
CA TYR A 215 -1.34 15.03 10.40
C TYR A 215 -1.37 15.88 9.13
N GLU A 216 -1.48 15.23 7.96
CA GLU A 216 -1.46 15.94 6.69
C GLU A 216 -2.75 16.73 6.45
N ALA A 217 -3.92 16.17 6.75
CA ALA A 217 -5.20 16.87 6.67
C ALA A 217 -5.18 18.14 7.53
N LYS A 218 -4.66 18.07 8.76
CA LYS A 218 -4.58 19.24 9.65
C LYS A 218 -3.78 20.39 9.08
N LYS A 219 -2.70 20.08 8.33
CA LYS A 219 -1.91 21.07 7.61
C LYS A 219 -2.66 21.68 6.42
N ARG A 220 -3.47 20.88 5.71
CA ARG A 220 -4.14 21.29 4.47
C ARG A 220 -5.39 22.13 4.72
N VAL A 221 -6.21 21.75 5.70
CA VAL A 221 -7.49 22.42 5.96
C VAL A 221 -7.33 23.76 6.71
N GLY A 222 -6.15 24.00 7.30
CA GLY A 222 -5.83 25.25 7.96
C GLY A 222 -6.63 25.49 9.25
N VAL A 223 -6.62 26.73 9.74
CA VAL A 223 -7.21 27.07 11.05
C VAL A 223 -8.74 27.17 11.03
N THR A 224 -9.34 27.35 9.85
CA THR A 224 -10.80 27.40 9.68
C THR A 224 -11.41 26.06 9.32
N GLY A 225 -10.59 25.09 8.92
CA GLY A 225 -11.03 23.72 8.65
C GLY A 225 -11.08 22.87 9.92
N LYS A 226 -11.67 21.67 9.79
CA LYS A 226 -11.90 20.77 10.92
C LYS A 226 -11.47 19.35 10.57
N VAL A 227 -10.66 18.74 11.43
CA VAL A 227 -10.25 17.34 11.28
C VAL A 227 -10.89 16.49 12.36
N ILE A 228 -11.70 15.51 11.96
CA ILE A 228 -12.37 14.56 12.85
C ILE A 228 -11.70 13.18 12.69
N GLY A 229 -11.08 12.67 13.75
CA GLY A 229 -10.48 11.35 13.78
C GLY A 229 -11.37 10.32 14.48
N ILE A 230 -11.75 9.25 13.79
CA ILE A 230 -12.49 8.12 14.39
C ILE A 230 -11.56 6.93 14.53
N ALA A 231 -11.42 6.42 15.76
CA ALA A 231 -10.62 5.25 16.09
C ALA A 231 -11.49 4.11 16.66
N ASN A 232 -10.97 2.88 16.72
CA ASN A 232 -11.79 1.69 17.04
C ASN A 232 -11.53 1.11 18.45
N SER A 233 -10.55 1.62 19.19
CA SER A 233 -10.25 1.13 20.54
C SER A 233 -9.83 2.27 21.46
N PRO A 234 -10.08 2.18 22.79
CA PRO A 234 -9.65 3.21 23.74
C PRO A 234 -8.17 3.57 23.62
N LYS A 235 -7.31 2.56 23.43
CA LYS A 235 -5.87 2.76 23.24
C LYS A 235 -5.54 3.54 21.97
N SER A 236 -6.18 3.21 20.85
CA SER A 236 -5.97 3.93 19.58
C SER A 236 -6.57 5.34 19.59
N THR A 237 -7.69 5.53 20.29
CA THR A 237 -8.35 6.83 20.47
C THR A 237 -7.48 7.74 21.33
N GLN A 238 -6.94 7.23 22.45
CA GLN A 238 -6.04 8.01 23.29
C GLN A 238 -4.77 8.40 22.53
N ARG A 239 -4.17 7.48 21.78
CA ARG A 239 -2.97 7.77 20.97
C ARG A 239 -3.16 8.97 20.04
N ILE A 240 -4.26 9.04 19.30
CA ILE A 240 -4.46 10.14 18.35
C ILE A 240 -4.87 11.44 19.06
N LYS A 241 -5.52 11.37 20.23
CA LYS A 241 -5.72 12.53 21.12
C LYS A 241 -4.39 13.12 21.57
N ASP A 242 -3.47 12.27 22.05
CA ASP A 242 -2.15 12.70 22.57
C ASP A 242 -1.28 13.34 21.48
N LEU A 243 -1.41 12.89 20.23
CA LEU A 243 -0.68 13.46 19.09
C LEU A 243 -1.18 14.85 18.67
N GLY A 244 -2.43 15.21 18.99
CA GLY A 244 -2.98 16.53 18.68
C GLY A 244 -3.18 16.82 17.18
N PHE A 245 -3.28 15.79 16.34
CA PHE A 245 -3.42 15.94 14.88
C PHE A 245 -4.88 16.11 14.41
N CYS A 246 -5.86 16.00 15.31
CA CYS A 246 -7.27 16.20 15.01
C CYS A 246 -7.86 17.28 15.93
N ASP A 247 -8.88 17.98 15.44
CA ASP A 247 -9.69 18.89 16.26
C ASP A 247 -10.64 18.12 17.18
N VAL A 248 -11.15 16.99 16.68
CA VAL A 248 -12.03 16.10 17.43
C VAL A 248 -11.56 14.66 17.24
N VAL A 249 -11.58 13.88 18.32
CA VAL A 249 -11.29 12.46 18.26
C VAL A 249 -12.35 11.68 19.04
N GLU A 250 -12.99 10.73 18.37
CA GLU A 250 -13.97 9.83 18.98
C GLU A 250 -13.65 8.36 18.72
N SER A 251 -14.27 7.50 19.54
CA SER A 251 -14.19 6.05 19.41
C SER A 251 -15.47 5.51 18.77
N ALA A 252 -15.34 4.76 17.67
CA ALA A 252 -16.43 4.02 17.05
C ALA A 252 -16.48 2.53 17.46
N ALA A 253 -15.77 2.16 18.53
CA ALA A 253 -15.72 0.79 19.04
C ALA A 253 -17.14 0.22 19.26
N GLY A 254 -17.50 -0.81 18.51
CA GLY A 254 -18.80 -1.50 18.62
C GLY A 254 -19.99 -0.72 18.05
N MET A 255 -19.76 0.41 17.37
CA MET A 255 -20.83 1.19 16.73
C MET A 255 -21.22 0.59 15.37
N THR A 256 -22.50 0.68 15.02
CA THR A 256 -23.00 0.38 13.68
C THR A 256 -22.72 1.56 12.72
N PRO A 257 -22.75 1.35 11.39
CA PRO A 257 -22.59 2.45 10.43
C PRO A 257 -23.53 3.63 10.67
N VAL A 258 -24.79 3.36 11.02
CA VAL A 258 -25.79 4.40 11.33
C VAL A 258 -25.43 5.19 12.60
N GLN A 259 -24.93 4.50 13.63
CA GLN A 259 -24.48 5.19 14.85
C GLN A 259 -23.26 6.07 14.59
N VAL A 260 -22.35 5.65 13.70
CA VAL A 260 -21.21 6.50 13.29
C VAL A 260 -21.69 7.69 12.46
N TYR A 261 -22.68 7.51 11.58
CA TYR A 261 -23.35 8.60 10.88
C TYR A 261 -23.94 9.62 11.86
N GLU A 262 -24.76 9.20 12.83
CA GLU A 262 -25.37 10.07 13.84
C GLU A 262 -24.31 10.82 14.68
N LEU A 263 -23.20 10.15 14.97
CA LEU A 263 -22.06 10.77 15.64
C LEU A 263 -21.44 11.88 14.78
N VAL A 264 -21.16 11.61 13.51
CA VAL A 264 -20.58 12.60 12.59
C VAL A 264 -21.54 13.75 12.32
N GLU A 265 -22.83 13.45 12.16
CA GLU A 265 -23.90 14.45 12.04
C GLU A 265 -23.86 15.43 13.21
N LYS A 266 -23.83 14.91 14.44
CA LYS A 266 -23.71 15.72 15.65
C LYS A 266 -22.41 16.51 15.71
N LEU A 267 -21.28 15.91 15.32
CA LEU A 267 -19.98 16.58 15.34
C LEU A 267 -19.86 17.67 14.27
N THR A 268 -20.72 17.66 13.25
CA THR A 268 -20.66 18.58 12.11
C THR A 268 -21.86 19.51 12.02
N ASP A 269 -22.73 19.52 13.03
CA ASP A 269 -24.00 20.26 13.04
C ASP A 269 -24.85 19.97 11.78
N GLY A 270 -24.90 18.70 11.38
CA GLY A 270 -25.64 18.22 10.21
C GLY A 270 -24.96 18.42 8.86
N LYS A 271 -23.78 19.05 8.81
CA LYS A 271 -23.13 19.39 7.53
C LYS A 271 -22.37 18.24 6.87
N MET A 272 -22.00 17.20 7.62
CA MET A 272 -21.14 16.09 7.19
C MET A 272 -19.74 16.53 6.73
N ALA A 273 -18.89 15.55 6.39
CA ALA A 273 -17.53 15.80 5.94
C ALA A 273 -17.48 16.17 4.44
N ASP A 274 -16.65 17.14 4.09
CA ASP A 274 -16.30 17.43 2.69
C ASP A 274 -15.44 16.30 2.09
N VAL A 275 -14.57 15.71 2.91
CA VAL A 275 -13.72 14.59 2.53
C VAL A 275 -13.71 13.54 3.64
N THR A 276 -14.02 12.29 3.30
CA THR A 276 -13.85 11.14 4.20
C THR A 276 -12.75 10.23 3.70
N ILE A 277 -11.76 9.98 4.54
CA ILE A 277 -10.64 9.08 4.25
C ILE A 277 -10.82 7.81 5.08
N ASN A 278 -11.02 6.68 4.41
CA ASN A 278 -11.18 5.38 5.05
C ASN A 278 -9.85 4.61 5.06
N CYS A 279 -9.24 4.55 6.25
CA CYS A 279 -8.02 3.81 6.53
C CYS A 279 -8.28 2.51 7.32
N VAL A 280 -9.53 2.07 7.45
CA VAL A 280 -9.90 0.90 8.26
C VAL A 280 -9.61 -0.40 7.49
N ASN A 281 -8.83 -1.30 8.08
CA ASN A 281 -8.37 -2.54 7.46
C ASN A 281 -9.29 -3.76 7.70
N VAL A 282 -10.56 -3.52 8.00
CA VAL A 282 -11.58 -4.58 8.11
C VAL A 282 -12.71 -4.34 7.10
N PRO A 283 -13.40 -5.38 6.63
CA PRO A 283 -14.52 -5.24 5.69
C PRO A 283 -15.69 -4.41 6.23
N ASP A 284 -16.62 -4.05 5.33
CA ASP A 284 -17.93 -3.47 5.66
C ASP A 284 -17.85 -2.06 6.28
N GLN A 285 -16.92 -1.26 5.79
CA GLN A 285 -16.72 0.15 6.20
C GLN A 285 -17.06 1.14 5.08
N GLU A 286 -17.50 0.65 3.93
CA GLU A 286 -17.82 1.46 2.75
C GLU A 286 -18.98 2.40 3.03
N MET A 287 -20.10 1.86 3.51
CA MET A 287 -21.30 2.66 3.78
C MET A 287 -21.13 3.61 4.95
N THR A 288 -20.34 3.26 5.96
CA THR A 288 -19.96 4.21 7.00
C THR A 288 -19.28 5.44 6.41
N ALA A 289 -18.34 5.24 5.47
CA ALA A 289 -17.64 6.34 4.83
C ALA A 289 -18.56 7.18 3.93
N VAL A 290 -19.42 6.54 3.13
CA VAL A 290 -20.39 7.23 2.27
C VAL A 290 -21.36 8.07 3.10
N LEU A 291 -22.03 7.46 4.10
CA LEU A 291 -23.02 8.16 4.94
C LEU A 291 -22.44 9.38 5.66
N CYS A 292 -21.17 9.32 6.08
CA CYS A 292 -20.54 10.41 6.82
C CYS A 292 -20.00 11.54 5.92
N THR A 293 -20.22 11.47 4.61
CA THR A 293 -19.73 12.41 3.62
C THR A 293 -20.90 13.17 3.02
N LYS A 294 -20.68 14.43 2.62
CA LYS A 294 -21.65 15.19 1.84
C LYS A 294 -21.95 14.51 0.51
N ASP A 295 -23.13 14.75 -0.05
CA ASP A 295 -23.52 14.27 -1.38
C ASP A 295 -22.54 14.71 -2.48
N ASP A 296 -22.00 15.93 -2.39
CA ASP A 296 -20.97 16.44 -3.32
C ASP A 296 -19.52 16.26 -2.80
N GLY A 297 -19.36 15.51 -1.71
CA GLY A 297 -18.09 15.28 -1.03
C GLY A 297 -17.27 14.17 -1.67
N ILE A 298 -16.08 13.94 -1.12
CA ILE A 298 -15.14 12.93 -1.63
C ILE A 298 -14.92 11.84 -0.59
N VAL A 299 -15.18 10.60 -0.97
CA VAL A 299 -14.74 9.42 -0.21
C VAL A 299 -13.46 8.85 -0.82
N TYR A 300 -12.40 8.75 -0.02
CA TYR A 300 -11.16 8.08 -0.40
C TYR A 300 -10.97 6.77 0.38
N PHE A 301 -11.05 5.64 -0.32
CA PHE A 301 -10.77 4.32 0.22
C PHE A 301 -9.29 3.98 0.04
N PHE A 302 -8.50 4.06 1.11
CA PHE A 302 -7.11 3.63 1.10
C PHE A 302 -6.97 2.12 1.38
N SER A 303 -7.89 1.56 2.14
CA SER A 303 -7.82 0.18 2.60
C SER A 303 -8.11 -0.84 1.49
N MET A 304 -7.29 -1.89 1.43
CA MET A 304 -7.53 -3.05 0.56
C MET A 304 -8.71 -3.93 1.01
N ALA A 305 -9.26 -3.70 2.22
CA ALA A 305 -10.46 -4.39 2.69
C ALA A 305 -11.75 -3.87 2.01
N THR A 306 -11.65 -2.77 1.27
CA THR A 306 -12.79 -2.14 0.58
C THR A 306 -13.25 -2.94 -0.63
N SER A 307 -14.56 -3.13 -0.74
CA SER A 307 -15.26 -3.63 -1.92
C SER A 307 -15.86 -2.49 -2.73
N PHE A 308 -15.34 -2.30 -3.94
CA PHE A 308 -15.91 -1.34 -4.90
C PHE A 308 -17.41 -1.60 -5.16
N THR A 309 -17.81 -2.86 -5.26
CA THR A 309 -19.22 -3.25 -5.47
C THR A 309 -20.12 -2.81 -4.32
N LYS A 310 -19.68 -3.00 -3.06
CA LYS A 310 -20.46 -2.56 -1.89
C LYS A 310 -20.55 -1.04 -1.82
N ALA A 311 -19.44 -0.34 -2.05
CA ALA A 311 -19.42 1.11 -2.08
C ALA A 311 -20.36 1.66 -3.16
N SER A 312 -20.25 1.18 -4.40
CA SER A 312 -21.01 1.70 -5.54
C SER A 312 -22.51 1.40 -5.42
N LEU A 313 -22.88 0.14 -5.17
CA LEU A 313 -24.30 -0.24 -5.05
C LEU A 313 -24.95 0.39 -3.82
N GLY A 314 -24.20 0.53 -2.73
CA GLY A 314 -24.72 1.10 -1.51
C GLY A 314 -24.91 2.61 -1.61
N ALA A 315 -23.98 3.32 -2.25
CA ALA A 315 -24.09 4.74 -2.58
C ALA A 315 -25.33 5.03 -3.44
N GLU A 316 -25.46 4.33 -4.58
CA GLU A 316 -26.62 4.42 -5.47
C GLU A 316 -27.93 4.10 -4.72
N GLY A 317 -27.92 3.04 -3.90
CA GLY A 317 -29.10 2.57 -3.16
C GLY A 317 -29.65 3.55 -2.11
N ILE A 318 -28.83 4.49 -1.63
CA ILE A 318 -29.26 5.54 -0.69
C ILE A 318 -29.38 6.92 -1.35
N GLY A 319 -29.13 7.03 -2.66
CA GLY A 319 -29.17 8.29 -3.40
C GLY A 319 -28.04 9.27 -3.05
N SER A 320 -26.87 8.75 -2.67
CA SER A 320 -25.67 9.52 -2.37
C SER A 320 -24.62 9.20 -3.45
N ASP A 321 -24.73 9.90 -4.59
CA ASP A 321 -23.94 9.66 -5.82
C ASP A 321 -22.61 10.42 -5.83
#